data_AF-A0A246ECU6-F1
#
_entry.id   AF-A0A246ECU6-F1
#
_cell.length_a   1.000
_cell.length_b   1.000
_cell.length_c   1.000
_cell.angle_alpha   90.00
_cell.angle_beta   90.00
_cell.angle_gamma   90.00
#
_symmetry.space_group_name_H-M   'P 1'
#
loop_
_entity.id
_entity.type
_entity.pdbx_description
1 polymer ?
#
loop_
_entity_poly.entity_id
_entity_poly.type
_entity_poly.pdbx_seq_one_letter_code
_entity_poly.pdbx_strand_id
1 'polypeptide(L)' 'MEKAKVLRNLEKLALRDFEFINAGRILVVADNKNITGDIINSMCFKLDIDPNRIYKTDLIKIIDTIKDLKEID' A
#
# COMPACT_ATOMS: atom_id res chain seq x y z
N MET A 1 7.46 -11.47 10.79
CA MET A 1 8.60 -10.53 10.53
C MET A 1 8.46 -9.82 9.19
N GLU A 2 7.44 -10.19 8.40
CA GLU A 2 7.18 -9.62 7.07
C GLU A 2 6.42 -8.28 7.09
N LYS A 3 5.41 -8.11 7.95
CA LYS A 3 4.61 -6.87 8.02
C LYS A 3 5.43 -5.60 8.26
N ALA A 4 6.40 -5.66 9.19
CA ALA A 4 7.24 -4.50 9.49
C ALA A 4 8.11 -4.09 8.29
N LYS A 5 8.58 -5.06 7.49
CA LYS A 5 9.33 -4.79 6.25
C LYS A 5 8.42 -4.13 5.20
N VAL A 6 7.21 -4.65 5.00
CA VAL A 6 6.19 -4.07 4.11
C VAL A 6 5.92 -2.61 4.49
N LEU A 7 5.57 -2.36 5.76
CA LEU A 7 5.26 -1.02 6.26
C LEU A 7 6.44 -0.07 6.06
N ARG A 8 7.66 -0.49 6.44
CA ARG A 8 8.87 0.33 6.27
C ARG A 8 9.13 0.69 4.81
N ASN A 9 8.92 -0.25 3.88
CA ASN A 9 9.11 0.00 2.45
C ASN A 9 8.08 0.99 1.90
N LEU A 10 6.82 0.86 2.30
CA LEU A 10 5.74 1.76 1.87
C LEU A 10 5.89 3.15 2.50
N GLU A 11 6.30 3.26 3.77
CA GLU A 11 6.62 4.53 4.42
C GLU A 11 7.77 5.25 3.69
N LYS A 12 8.82 4.53 3.29
CA LYS A 12 9.89 5.09 2.45
C LYS A 12 9.37 5.56 1.09
N LEU A 13 8.40 4.87 0.49
CA LEU A 13 7.76 5.31 -0.75
C LEU A 13 7.00 6.62 -0.52
N ALA A 14 6.22 6.73 0.56
CA ALA A 14 5.46 7.93 0.90
C ALA A 14 6.34 9.17 1.14
N LEU A 15 7.60 8.99 1.51
CA LEU A 15 8.58 10.09 1.63
C LEU A 15 9.13 10.57 0.28
N ARG A 16 8.99 9.80 -0.81
CA ARG A 16 9.46 10.21 -2.14
C ARG A 16 8.58 11.29 -2.75
N ASP A 17 9.14 12.04 -3.68
CA ASP A 17 8.38 12.97 -4.50
C ASP A 17 7.76 12.23 -5.69
N PHE A 18 6.44 12.34 -5.83
CA PHE A 18 5.65 11.81 -6.94
C PHE A 18 4.29 12.51 -6.96
N GLU A 19 3.74 12.74 -8.16
CA GLU A 19 2.41 13.30 -8.32
C GLU A 19 1.33 12.28 -7.90
N PHE A 20 1.37 11.09 -8.49
CA PHE A 20 0.57 9.93 -8.11
C PHE A 20 1.29 8.63 -8.52
N ILE A 21 0.85 7.50 -7.97
CA ILE A 21 1.27 6.15 -8.36
C ILE A 21 0.05 5.27 -8.65
N ASN A 22 0.27 4.01 -9.01
CA ASN A 22 -0.78 3.01 -9.11
C ASN A 22 -0.57 1.87 -8.11
N ALA A 23 -1.59 1.02 -7.95
CA ALA A 23 -1.58 -0.14 -7.09
C ALA A 23 -0.42 -1.11 -7.41
N GLY A 24 -0.04 -1.23 -8.69
CA GLY A 24 1.11 -2.04 -9.11
C GLY A 24 2.43 -1.58 -8.46
N ARG A 25 2.64 -0.27 -8.34
CA ARG A 25 3.81 0.28 -7.65
C ARG A 25 3.84 -0.09 -6.17
N ILE A 26 2.67 -0.14 -5.51
CA ILE A 26 2.53 -0.56 -4.11
C ILE A 26 2.94 -2.03 -3.96
N LEU A 27 2.45 -2.92 -4.84
CA LEU A 27 2.79 -4.35 -4.80
C LEU A 27 4.30 -4.58 -4.92
N VAL A 28 4.94 -3.93 -5.89
CA VAL A 28 6.39 -4.04 -6.11
C VAL A 28 7.18 -3.56 -4.90
N VAL A 29 6.76 -2.47 -4.26
CA VAL A 29 7.47 -1.92 -3.10
C VAL A 29 7.21 -2.71 -1.82
N ALA A 30 5.99 -3.24 -1.65
CA ALA A 30 5.63 -4.09 -0.53
C ALA A 30 6.53 -5.34 -0.49
N ASP A 31 6.88 -5.90 -1.65
CA ASP A 31 7.82 -7.04 -1.78
C ASP A 31 7.47 -8.19 -0.83
N ASN A 32 6.19 -8.57 -0.83
CA ASN A 32 5.64 -9.60 0.03
C ASN A 32 4.51 -10.35 -0.67
N LYS A 33 4.59 -11.69 -0.68
CA LYS A 33 3.64 -12.58 -1.37
C LYS A 33 2.21 -12.56 -0.80
N ASN A 34 2.04 -12.15 0.45
CA ASN A 34 0.75 -12.05 1.12
C ASN A 34 0.06 -10.71 0.84
N ILE A 35 0.75 -9.73 0.25
CA ILE A 35 0.16 -8.50 -0.26
C ILE A 35 -0.08 -8.67 -1.77
N THR A 36 -1.28 -9.14 -2.12
CA THR A 36 -1.67 -9.39 -3.51
C THR A 36 -2.35 -8.17 -4.13
N GLY A 37 -2.46 -8.17 -5.46
CA GLY A 37 -3.22 -7.15 -6.19
C GLY A 37 -4.67 -7.06 -5.73
N ASP A 38 -5.31 -8.20 -5.45
CA ASP A 38 -6.70 -8.24 -4.97
C ASP A 38 -6.85 -7.56 -3.61
N ILE A 39 -5.89 -7.74 -2.70
CA ILE A 39 -5.90 -7.09 -1.38
C ILE A 39 -5.77 -5.57 -1.55
N ILE A 40 -4.81 -5.10 -2.36
CA ILE A 40 -4.61 -3.66 -2.59
C ILE A 40 -5.82 -3.04 -3.31
N ASN A 41 -6.39 -3.72 -4.30
CA ASN A 41 -7.58 -3.25 -5.00
C ASN A 41 -8.80 -3.21 -4.07
N SER A 42 -8.96 -4.21 -3.18
CA SER A 42 -10.01 -4.21 -2.17
C SER A 42 -9.86 -3.05 -1.18
N MET A 43 -8.64 -2.72 -0.77
CA MET A 43 -8.36 -1.54 0.05
C MET A 43 -8.72 -0.25 -0.70
N CYS A 44 -8.30 -0.11 -1.96
CA CYS A 44 -8.62 1.06 -2.77
C CYS A 44 -10.14 1.24 -2.91
N PHE A 45 -10.89 0.16 -3.18
CA PHE A 45 -12.34 0.19 -3.24
C PHE A 45 -12.98 0.63 -1.90
N LYS A 46 -12.55 0.08 -0.76
CA LYS A 46 -13.08 0.43 0.56
C LYS A 46 -12.79 1.88 0.96
N LEU A 47 -11.67 2.42 0.52
CA LEU A 47 -11.21 3.77 0.84
C LEU A 47 -11.64 4.83 -0.18
N ASP A 48 -12.39 4.42 -1.22
CA ASP A 48 -12.80 5.27 -2.36
C ASP A 48 -11.59 5.92 -3.07
N ILE A 49 -10.59 5.10 -3.40
CA ILE A 49 -9.35 5.50 -4.08
C ILE A 49 -9.30 4.88 -5.48
N ASP A 50 -8.94 5.67 -6.50
CA ASP A 50 -8.64 5.15 -7.84
C ASP A 50 -7.31 4.36 -7.81
N PRO A 51 -7.31 3.03 -8.10
CA PRO A 51 -6.10 2.22 -8.05
C PRO A 51 -5.05 2.62 -9.11
N ASN A 52 -5.39 3.43 -10.12
CA ASN A 52 -4.45 3.95 -11.11
C ASN A 52 -3.91 5.35 -10.76
N ARG A 53 -4.49 6.01 -9.74
CA ARG A 53 -4.16 7.38 -9.34
C ARG A 53 -4.22 7.52 -7.82
N ILE A 54 -3.20 6.98 -7.18
CA ILE A 54 -3.02 6.98 -5.73
C ILE A 54 -2.10 8.16 -5.36
N TYR A 55 -2.66 9.18 -4.73
CA TYR A 55 -1.90 10.32 -4.23
C TYR A 55 -1.19 9.96 -2.91
N LYS A 56 -0.27 10.82 -2.46
CA LYS A 56 0.47 10.59 -1.21
C LYS A 56 -0.44 10.41 0.00
N THR A 57 -1.53 11.18 0.10
CA THR A 57 -2.53 11.05 1.16
C THR A 57 -3.25 9.71 1.12
N ASP A 58 -3.50 9.19 -0.07
CA ASP A 58 -4.16 7.89 -0.26
C ASP A 58 -3.23 6.74 0.11
N LEU A 59 -1.95 6.83 -0.26
CA LEU A 59 -0.93 5.88 0.16
C LEU A 59 -0.81 5.81 1.69
N ILE A 60 -0.92 6.94 2.40
CA ILE A 60 -0.91 6.96 3.87
C ILE A 60 -2.11 6.17 4.43
N LYS A 61 -3.33 6.37 3.90
CA LYS A 61 -4.52 5.60 4.32
C LYS A 61 -4.36 4.10 4.07
N ILE A 62 -3.77 3.72 2.94
CA ILE A 62 -3.48 2.31 2.61
C ILE A 62 -2.48 1.73 3.62
N ILE A 63 -1.41 2.46 3.94
CA ILE A 63 -0.42 2.06 4.95
C ILE A 63 -1.09 1.85 6.31
N ASP A 64 -1.96 2.76 6.73
CA ASP A 64 -2.68 2.63 8.00
C ASP A 64 -3.64 1.42 8.01
N THR A 65 -4.32 1.17 6.89
CA THR A 65 -5.14 -0.05 6.73
C THR A 65 -4.31 -1.32 6.87
N ILE A 66 -3.09 -1.35 6.29
CA ILE A 66 -2.15 -2.48 6.42
C ILE A 66 -1.70 -2.64 7.87
N LYS A 67 -1.47 -1.55 8.62
CA LYS A 67 -1.12 -1.62 10.05
C LYS A 67 -2.20 -2.31 10.88
N ASP A 68 -3.46 -2.19 10.51
CA ASP A 68 -4.58 -2.80 11.24
C ASP A 68 -4.87 -4.27 10.84
N LEU A 69 -4.29 -4.76 9.74
CA LEU A 69 -4.46 -6.15 9.32
C LEU A 69 -3.82 -7.13 10.32
N LYS A 70 -4.59 -8.09 10.81
CA LYS A 70 -4.13 -9.08 11.80
C LYS A 70 -3.18 -10.13 11.21
N GLU A 71 -3.29 -10.44 9.92
CA GLU A 71 -2.65 -11.58 9.27
C GLU A 71 -1.75 -11.15 8.10
N ILE A 72 -0.60 -10.55 8.40
CA ILE A 72 0.47 -10.36 7.41
C ILE A 72 1.75 -10.94 8.00
N ASP A 73 1.87 -12.26 7.98
CA ASP A 73 3.03 -12.96 8.54
C ASP A 73 4.16 -13.21 7.55
#